data_AF-A0A937SFE4-F1
#
_entry.id   AF-A0A937SFE4-F1
#
_cell.length_a   1.000
_cell.length_b   1.000
_cell.length_c   1.000
_cell.angle_alpha   90.00
_cell.angle_beta   90.00
_cell.angle_gamma   90.00
#
_symmetry.space_group_name_H-M   'P 1'
#
loop_
_entity.id
_entity.type
_entity.pdbx_description
1 polymer ?
#
loop_
_entity_poly.entity_id
_entity_poly.type
_entity_poly.pdbx_seq_one_letter_code
_entity_poly.pdbx_strand_id
1 'polypeptide(L)'
;MSTSFAKIHTFVVDGGHYPAWAKAAGLPSIAPFWEYVRALAKGTGRATFSLKEAATTFGKSEVTIKRWLTLGKRYGFFRHYQTQNGVAIVFHTSLVKLCQQLELASWGATAEVKLTDLRHAKVLATEIQIEQLQRASYYLAQKQAKTEGYRGKIAKPETLLTSSATSTGALVKHVSQQRIFVSEQFKLYGVSQHGIGTALSRSDRTIRRRVSNPLRQLNGLPPVLKRQLCQTKPDYTTVYQYHQLCSDSRNEESKRYFRLSQAKHHTPVFKAECNLYVFGHHLLSCKAQKHFFNRQQSLSQQ
;
A
#
# COMPACT_ATOMS: atom_id res chain seq x y z
N MET A 1 13.59 -21.54 -13.80
CA MET A 1 13.41 -21.30 -12.35
C MET A 1 11.91 -21.19 -12.09
N SER A 2 11.34 -22.04 -11.25
CA SER A 2 9.92 -21.94 -10.85
C SER A 2 9.68 -20.57 -10.20
N THR A 3 8.72 -19.80 -10.70
CA THR A 3 8.33 -18.52 -10.09
C THR A 3 7.72 -18.79 -8.73
N SER A 4 8.54 -18.67 -7.69
CA SER A 4 8.12 -18.83 -6.31
C SER A 4 7.53 -17.51 -5.78
N PHE A 5 6.43 -17.62 -5.04
CA PHE A 5 5.72 -16.47 -4.47
C PHE A 5 5.80 -16.49 -2.93
N ALA A 6 5.83 -15.30 -2.33
CA ALA A 6 5.68 -15.08 -0.89
C ALA A 6 4.39 -14.32 -0.59
N LYS A 7 3.82 -14.58 0.59
CA LYS A 7 2.78 -13.74 1.17
C LYS A 7 3.46 -12.61 1.94
N ILE A 8 3.29 -11.36 1.51
CA ILE A 8 3.75 -10.18 2.27
C ILE A 8 2.66 -9.76 3.25
N HIS A 9 3.04 -9.55 4.51
CA HIS A 9 2.22 -8.87 5.51
C HIS A 9 2.71 -7.43 5.65
N THR A 10 1.89 -6.46 5.22
CA THR A 10 2.32 -5.06 5.06
C THR A 10 2.88 -4.44 6.34
N PHE A 11 2.27 -4.69 7.51
CA PHE A 11 2.72 -4.07 8.77
C PHE A 11 4.04 -4.65 9.26
N VAL A 12 4.27 -5.94 9.01
CA VAL A 12 5.53 -6.62 9.33
C VAL A 12 6.65 -6.06 8.47
N VAL A 13 6.43 -6.05 7.16
CA VAL A 13 7.45 -5.73 6.17
C VAL A 13 7.76 -4.23 6.14
N ASP A 14 6.76 -3.37 6.32
CA ASP A 14 7.00 -1.92 6.39
C ASP A 14 7.80 -1.52 7.65
N GLY A 15 7.52 -2.19 8.77
CA GLY A 15 8.06 -1.84 10.09
C GLY A 15 7.46 -0.54 10.65
N GLY A 16 6.32 -0.13 10.12
CA GLY A 16 5.55 1.08 10.48
C GLY A 16 5.32 1.22 11.96
N HIS A 17 4.54 0.24 12.39
CA HIS A 17 3.98 0.05 13.71
C HIS A 17 4.92 -0.65 14.67
N TYR A 18 6.19 -0.86 14.30
CA TYR A 18 7.15 -1.47 15.22
C TYR A 18 7.40 -0.53 16.40
N PRO A 19 7.52 -1.09 17.63
CA PRO A 19 7.91 -0.31 18.79
C PRO A 19 9.33 0.25 18.62
N ALA A 20 9.67 1.28 19.41
CA ALA A 20 10.94 1.99 19.29
C ALA A 20 12.16 1.06 19.43
N TRP A 21 12.10 0.11 20.37
CA TRP A 21 13.17 -0.87 20.58
C TRP A 21 13.40 -1.75 19.34
N ALA A 22 12.33 -2.17 18.65
CA ALA A 22 12.41 -3.00 17.46
C ALA A 22 13.01 -2.23 16.27
N LYS A 23 12.72 -0.94 16.17
CA LYS A 23 13.32 -0.05 15.17
C LYS A 23 14.82 0.15 15.46
N ALA A 24 15.18 0.41 16.71
CA ALA A 24 16.57 0.57 17.14
C ALA A 24 17.40 -0.71 16.92
N ALA A 25 16.80 -1.88 17.13
CA ALA A 25 17.40 -3.18 16.85
C ALA A 25 17.56 -3.50 15.35
N GLY A 26 17.04 -2.66 14.45
CA GLY A 26 17.14 -2.84 13.00
C GLY A 26 16.22 -3.92 12.42
N LEU A 27 15.17 -4.33 13.16
CA LEU A 27 14.25 -5.40 12.75
C LEU A 27 13.49 -5.16 11.44
N PRO A 28 13.14 -3.93 11.04
CA PRO A 28 12.51 -3.67 9.75
C PRO A 28 13.35 -4.12 8.53
N SER A 29 14.65 -4.34 8.70
CA SER A 29 15.52 -4.85 7.63
C SER A 29 15.44 -6.38 7.47
N ILE A 30 15.03 -7.09 8.52
CA ILE A 30 14.97 -8.56 8.58
C ILE A 30 13.60 -9.07 8.14
N ALA A 31 12.54 -8.29 8.35
CA ALA A 31 11.17 -8.67 8.02
C ALA A 31 10.99 -9.22 6.58
N PRO A 32 11.56 -8.60 5.53
CA PRO A 32 11.48 -9.16 4.17
C PRO A 32 12.16 -10.53 4.03
N PHE A 33 13.30 -10.72 4.72
CA PHE A 33 14.01 -11.99 4.75
C PHE A 33 13.21 -13.07 5.48
N TRP A 34 12.52 -12.72 6.56
CA TRP A 34 11.64 -13.65 7.23
C TRP A 34 10.47 -14.11 6.34
N GLU A 35 9.87 -13.22 5.54
CA GLU A 35 8.82 -13.61 4.57
C GLU A 35 9.38 -14.54 3.47
N TYR A 36 10.61 -14.27 3.01
CA TYR A 36 11.31 -15.15 2.08
C TYR A 36 11.46 -16.57 2.64
N VAL A 37 11.99 -16.68 3.87
CA VAL A 37 12.16 -17.98 4.55
C VAL A 37 10.81 -18.70 4.71
N ARG A 38 9.76 -17.97 5.10
CA ARG A 38 8.41 -18.55 5.26
C ARG A 38 7.81 -19.07 3.97
N ALA A 39 8.01 -18.36 2.87
CA ALA A 39 7.54 -18.78 1.57
C ALA A 39 8.21 -20.09 1.11
N LEU A 40 9.51 -20.24 1.39
CA LEU A 40 10.25 -21.47 1.11
C LEU A 40 9.80 -22.66 1.98
N ALA A 41 9.33 -22.40 3.20
CA ALA A 41 8.86 -23.45 4.10
C ALA A 41 7.58 -24.14 3.62
N LYS A 42 6.79 -23.49 2.73
CA LYS A 42 5.52 -24.02 2.19
C LYS A 42 4.58 -24.61 3.25
N GLY A 43 4.53 -24.00 4.45
CA GLY A 43 3.67 -24.41 5.55
C GLY A 43 4.25 -25.47 6.50
N THR A 44 5.41 -26.05 6.21
CA THR A 44 6.03 -27.10 7.05
C THR A 44 6.65 -26.58 8.35
N GLY A 45 6.77 -25.25 8.53
CA GLY A 45 7.49 -24.68 9.67
C GLY A 45 9.02 -24.63 9.50
N ARG A 46 9.55 -25.23 8.43
CA ARG A 46 10.99 -25.40 8.17
C ARG A 46 11.32 -25.03 6.72
N ALA A 47 12.36 -24.22 6.54
CA ALA A 47 12.90 -23.90 5.22
C ALA A 47 14.37 -24.30 5.12
N THR A 48 14.77 -24.75 3.94
CA THR A 48 16.17 -25.03 3.60
C THR A 48 16.51 -24.23 2.35
N PHE A 49 17.62 -23.49 2.35
CA PHE A 49 18.03 -22.66 1.22
C PHE A 49 19.53 -22.39 1.20
N SER A 50 20.06 -22.06 0.03
CA SER A 50 21.44 -21.59 -0.13
C SER A 50 21.58 -20.15 0.33
N LEU A 51 22.62 -19.85 1.13
CA LEU A 51 22.95 -18.49 1.53
C LEU A 51 23.27 -17.60 0.32
N LYS A 52 23.91 -18.16 -0.71
CA LYS A 52 24.24 -17.46 -1.97
C LYS A 52 22.97 -17.06 -2.75
N GLU A 53 21.98 -17.93 -2.78
CA GLU A 53 20.70 -17.64 -3.45
C GLU A 53 19.93 -16.54 -2.71
N ALA A 54 19.86 -16.60 -1.37
CA ALA A 54 19.26 -15.54 -0.56
C ALA A 54 20.02 -14.21 -0.73
N ALA A 55 21.36 -14.25 -0.70
CA ALA A 55 22.23 -13.09 -0.95
C ALA A 55 21.92 -12.43 -2.30
N THR A 56 21.79 -13.24 -3.35
CA THR A 56 21.45 -12.78 -4.71
C THR A 56 20.06 -12.17 -4.76
N THR A 57 19.07 -12.85 -4.18
CA THR A 57 17.66 -12.39 -4.12
C THR A 57 17.54 -11.00 -3.50
N PHE A 58 18.28 -10.75 -2.41
CA PHE A 58 18.22 -9.49 -1.67
C PHE A 58 19.24 -8.43 -2.15
N GLY A 59 20.16 -8.79 -3.06
CA GLY A 59 21.28 -7.92 -3.43
C GLY A 59 22.17 -7.59 -2.23
N LYS A 60 22.51 -8.61 -1.42
CA LYS A 60 23.31 -8.49 -0.18
C LYS A 60 24.42 -9.54 -0.17
N SER A 61 25.41 -9.35 0.70
CA SER A 61 26.44 -10.36 0.96
C SER A 61 25.88 -11.52 1.80
N GLU A 62 26.47 -12.71 1.67
CA GLU A 62 26.13 -13.85 2.55
C GLU A 62 26.34 -13.54 4.03
N VAL A 63 27.34 -12.70 4.36
CA VAL A 63 27.59 -12.20 5.72
C VAL A 63 26.36 -11.46 6.26
N THR A 64 25.72 -10.64 5.43
CA THR A 64 24.49 -9.93 5.81
C THR A 64 23.34 -10.91 6.07
N ILE A 65 23.21 -11.94 5.24
CA ILE A 65 22.19 -12.99 5.42
C ILE A 65 22.42 -13.75 6.73
N LYS A 66 23.67 -14.13 7.02
CA LYS A 66 24.04 -14.77 8.30
C LYS A 66 23.71 -13.87 9.49
N ARG A 67 24.02 -12.57 9.41
CA ARG A 67 23.64 -11.59 10.43
C ARG A 67 22.11 -11.52 10.62
N TRP A 68 21.34 -11.54 9.54
CA TRP A 68 19.87 -11.57 9.62
C TRP A 68 19.34 -12.85 10.26
N LEU A 69 19.97 -14.00 10.04
CA LEU A 69 19.64 -15.24 10.76
C LEU A 69 19.87 -15.10 12.27
N THR A 70 21.03 -14.58 12.67
CA THR A 70 21.38 -14.35 14.08
C THR A 70 20.40 -13.37 14.75
N LEU A 71 20.16 -12.22 14.12
CA LEU A 71 19.22 -11.23 14.64
C LEU A 71 17.78 -11.78 14.66
N GLY A 72 17.36 -12.48 13.61
CA GLY A 72 16.03 -13.07 13.54
C GLY A 72 15.79 -14.11 14.63
N LYS A 73 16.81 -14.90 15.01
CA LYS A 73 16.73 -15.78 16.18
C LYS A 73 16.65 -14.99 17.48
N ARG A 74 17.53 -14.00 17.67
CA ARG A 74 17.59 -13.16 18.88
C ARG A 74 16.25 -12.46 19.18
N TYR A 75 15.56 -12.01 18.14
CA TYR A 75 14.31 -11.24 18.26
C TYR A 75 13.06 -12.04 17.88
N GLY A 76 13.17 -13.37 17.79
CA GLY A 76 12.00 -14.25 17.72
C GLY A 76 11.34 -14.40 16.34
N PHE A 77 11.90 -13.86 15.27
CA PHE A 77 11.49 -14.19 13.89
C PHE A 77 11.72 -15.69 13.58
N PHE A 78 12.77 -16.26 14.14
CA PHE A 78 13.13 -17.68 14.02
C PHE A 78 13.18 -18.34 15.38
N ARG A 79 12.68 -19.57 15.48
CA ARG A 79 12.83 -20.42 16.67
C ARG A 79 14.25 -20.97 16.76
N HIS A 80 14.77 -21.40 15.61
CA HIS A 80 16.10 -21.96 15.49
C HIS A 80 16.62 -21.84 14.06
N TYR A 81 17.93 -21.86 13.90
CA TYR A 81 18.57 -22.03 12.60
C TYR A 81 19.89 -22.78 12.75
N GLN A 82 20.28 -23.46 11.67
CA GLN A 82 21.58 -24.11 11.51
C GLN A 82 22.14 -23.71 10.14
N THR A 83 23.46 -23.59 10.07
CA THR A 83 24.16 -23.31 8.81
C THR A 83 25.31 -24.30 8.64
N GLN A 84 25.37 -24.96 7.49
CA GLN A 84 26.46 -25.89 7.16
C GLN A 84 26.72 -25.81 5.65
N ASN A 85 28.00 -25.73 5.25
CA ASN A 85 28.43 -25.75 3.85
C ASN A 85 27.66 -24.78 2.93
N GLY A 86 27.41 -23.55 3.39
CA GLY A 86 26.70 -22.52 2.61
C GLY A 86 25.18 -22.70 2.52
N VAL A 87 24.62 -23.71 3.19
CA VAL A 87 23.18 -23.96 3.28
C VAL A 87 22.67 -23.59 4.67
N ALA A 88 21.49 -22.96 4.73
CA ALA A 88 20.79 -22.66 5.97
C ALA A 88 19.52 -23.51 6.09
N ILE A 89 19.30 -24.07 7.28
CA ILE A 89 18.04 -24.68 7.70
C ILE A 89 17.45 -23.80 8.79
N VAL A 90 16.23 -23.30 8.57
CA VAL A 90 15.59 -22.34 9.46
C VAL A 90 14.21 -22.83 9.88
N PHE A 91 13.95 -22.78 11.18
CA PHE A 91 12.64 -23.05 11.78
C PHE A 91 11.98 -21.72 12.11
N HIS A 92 10.95 -21.33 11.36
CA HIS A 92 10.33 -20.03 11.57
C HIS A 92 9.38 -20.05 12.79
N THR A 93 9.17 -18.88 13.38
CA THR A 93 8.17 -18.66 14.41
C THR A 93 6.77 -18.60 13.79
N SER A 94 5.74 -18.92 14.58
CA SER A 94 4.36 -18.73 14.12
C SER A 94 4.09 -17.25 13.90
N LEU A 95 3.16 -16.94 12.99
CA LEU A 95 2.67 -15.58 12.79
C LEU A 95 2.28 -14.97 14.14
N VAL A 96 1.34 -15.59 14.85
CA VAL A 96 0.79 -15.09 16.11
C VAL A 96 1.86 -14.63 17.10
N LYS A 97 2.86 -15.48 17.34
CA LYS A 97 3.93 -15.19 18.29
C LYS A 97 4.80 -14.02 17.83
N LEU A 98 5.09 -13.91 16.53
CA LEU A 98 5.82 -12.76 16.01
C LEU A 98 5.02 -11.45 16.16
N CYS A 99 3.71 -11.49 15.94
CA CYS A 99 2.84 -10.32 16.11
C CYS A 99 2.85 -9.81 17.54
N GLN A 100 2.71 -10.73 18.51
CA GLN A 100 2.79 -10.42 19.93
C GLN A 100 4.16 -9.84 20.29
N GLN A 101 5.25 -10.45 19.80
CA GLN A 101 6.61 -9.98 20.04
C GLN A 101 6.88 -8.60 19.45
N LEU A 102 6.23 -8.23 18.35
CA LEU A 102 6.39 -6.93 17.70
C LEU A 102 5.28 -5.93 18.10
N GLU A 103 4.45 -6.27 19.08
CA GLU A 103 3.33 -5.44 19.57
C GLU A 103 2.38 -5.00 18.43
N LEU A 104 2.21 -5.85 17.42
CA LEU A 104 1.40 -5.55 16.24
C LEU A 104 -0.06 -5.96 16.47
N ALA A 105 -0.97 -4.97 16.41
CA ALA A 105 -2.41 -5.21 16.49
C ALA A 105 -2.98 -5.96 15.28
N SER A 106 -2.31 -5.92 14.13
CA SER A 106 -2.69 -6.70 12.94
C SER A 106 -1.50 -6.89 11.98
N TRP A 107 -1.67 -7.76 10.98
CA TRP A 107 -0.72 -7.97 9.88
C TRP A 107 -0.76 -6.88 8.80
N GLY A 108 -1.77 -6.01 8.84
CA GLY A 108 -2.14 -5.12 7.75
C GLY A 108 -2.71 -5.87 6.55
N ALA A 109 -2.67 -5.23 5.37
CA ALA A 109 -2.98 -5.88 4.11
C ALA A 109 -2.04 -7.07 3.84
N THR A 110 -2.52 -8.08 3.13
CA THR A 110 -1.71 -9.24 2.70
C THR A 110 -1.90 -9.49 1.19
N ALA A 111 -0.81 -9.76 0.48
CA ALA A 111 -0.84 -10.16 -0.93
C ALA A 111 0.30 -11.12 -1.28
N GLU A 112 0.15 -11.79 -2.42
CA GLU A 112 1.21 -12.63 -3.00
C GLU A 112 2.11 -11.81 -3.91
N VAL A 113 3.42 -11.96 -3.74
CA VAL A 113 4.46 -11.27 -4.52
C VAL A 113 5.55 -12.25 -4.92
N LYS A 114 6.30 -11.97 -5.98
CA LYS A 114 7.45 -12.80 -6.37
C LYS A 114 8.55 -12.70 -5.30
N LEU A 115 9.24 -13.80 -5.03
CA LEU A 115 10.36 -13.79 -4.08
C LEU A 115 11.46 -12.77 -4.43
N THR A 116 11.72 -12.60 -5.73
CA THR A 116 12.70 -11.63 -6.25
C THR A 116 12.35 -10.19 -5.91
N ASP A 117 11.06 -9.89 -5.72
CA ASP A 117 10.59 -8.53 -5.47
C ASP A 117 10.68 -8.17 -3.98
N LEU A 118 10.96 -9.14 -3.09
CA LEU A 118 11.14 -8.92 -1.65
C LEU A 118 12.30 -7.99 -1.32
N ARG A 119 13.27 -7.78 -2.23
CA ARG A 119 14.29 -6.73 -2.06
C ARG A 119 13.69 -5.32 -2.03
N HIS A 120 12.49 -5.12 -2.59
CA HIS A 120 11.72 -3.88 -2.61
C HIS A 120 10.50 -3.91 -1.68
N ALA A 121 10.53 -4.78 -0.67
CA ALA A 121 9.42 -5.09 0.24
C ALA A 121 8.65 -3.87 0.77
N LYS A 122 9.33 -2.78 1.13
CA LYS A 122 8.69 -1.56 1.67
C LYS A 122 7.86 -0.81 0.64
N VAL A 123 8.29 -0.83 -0.62
CA VAL A 123 7.51 -0.26 -1.73
C VAL A 123 6.29 -1.13 -1.95
N LEU A 124 6.47 -2.45 -2.10
CA LEU A 124 5.37 -3.41 -2.26
C LEU A 124 4.34 -3.29 -1.12
N ALA A 125 4.80 -3.20 0.13
CA ALA A 125 3.92 -3.05 1.28
C ALA A 125 3.04 -1.79 1.19
N THR A 126 3.60 -0.70 0.65
CA THR A 126 2.86 0.55 0.41
C THR A 126 1.79 0.36 -0.67
N GLU A 127 2.14 -0.32 -1.78
CA GLU A 127 1.21 -0.58 -2.89
C GLU A 127 0.04 -1.48 -2.47
N ILE A 128 0.35 -2.57 -1.77
CA ILE A 128 -0.64 -3.52 -1.27
C ILE A 128 -1.60 -2.80 -0.31
N GLN A 129 -1.07 -1.93 0.56
CA GLN A 129 -1.91 -1.15 1.48
C GLN A 129 -2.78 -0.14 0.74
N ILE A 130 -2.25 0.52 -0.30
CA ILE A 130 -3.04 1.42 -1.16
C ILE A 130 -4.17 0.65 -1.81
N GLU A 131 -3.89 -0.52 -2.38
CA GLU A 131 -4.89 -1.31 -3.07
C GLU A 131 -6.00 -1.76 -2.11
N GLN A 132 -5.65 -2.17 -0.89
CA GLN A 132 -6.64 -2.52 0.14
C GLN A 132 -7.54 -1.33 0.50
N LEU A 133 -6.93 -0.16 0.76
CA LEU A 133 -7.68 1.05 1.13
C LEU A 133 -8.56 1.54 -0.03
N GLN A 134 -8.06 1.48 -1.27
CA GLN A 134 -8.82 1.86 -2.46
C GLN A 134 -10.01 0.93 -2.69
N ARG A 135 -9.84 -0.39 -2.54
CA ARG A 135 -10.94 -1.36 -2.64
C ARG A 135 -11.99 -1.12 -1.54
N ALA A 136 -11.56 -0.82 -0.31
CA ALA A 136 -12.46 -0.50 0.80
C ALA A 136 -13.25 0.79 0.52
N SER A 137 -12.57 1.86 0.08
CA SER A 137 -13.19 3.13 -0.31
C SER A 137 -14.19 2.95 -1.46
N TYR A 138 -13.82 2.18 -2.48
CA TYR A 138 -14.70 1.86 -3.61
C TYR A 138 -15.95 1.09 -3.17
N TYR A 139 -15.80 0.10 -2.29
CA TYR A 139 -16.93 -0.64 -1.74
C TYR A 139 -17.88 0.27 -0.94
N LEU A 140 -17.35 1.20 -0.15
CA LEU A 140 -18.16 2.19 0.58
C LEU A 140 -18.92 3.10 -0.38
N ALA A 141 -18.26 3.61 -1.43
CA ALA A 141 -18.92 4.42 -2.45
C ALA A 141 -20.05 3.64 -3.15
N GLN A 142 -19.84 2.36 -3.46
CA GLN A 142 -20.88 1.50 -4.04
C GLN A 142 -22.06 1.30 -3.09
N LYS A 143 -21.78 1.07 -1.80
CA LYS A 143 -22.83 0.91 -0.79
C LYS A 143 -23.65 2.19 -0.68
N GLN A 144 -22.99 3.35 -0.60
CA GLN A 144 -23.65 4.65 -0.52
C GLN A 144 -24.50 4.92 -1.75
N ALA A 145 -23.97 4.69 -2.96
CA ALA A 145 -24.71 4.87 -4.20
C ALA A 145 -26.01 4.03 -4.23
N LYS A 146 -25.95 2.77 -3.77
CA LYS A 146 -27.13 1.91 -3.67
C LYS A 146 -28.16 2.46 -2.68
N THR A 147 -27.71 2.91 -1.51
CA THR A 147 -28.60 3.51 -0.48
C THR A 147 -29.30 4.76 -1.00
N GLU A 148 -28.65 5.55 -1.85
CA GLU A 148 -29.23 6.75 -2.46
C GLU A 148 -30.03 6.48 -3.75
N GLY A 149 -30.28 5.21 -4.08
CA GLY A 149 -31.09 4.85 -5.26
C GLY A 149 -30.37 5.00 -6.61
N TYR A 150 -29.05 5.25 -6.63
CA TYR A 150 -28.28 5.29 -7.87
C TYR A 150 -28.20 3.89 -8.50
N ARG A 151 -28.81 3.74 -9.69
CA ARG A 151 -28.88 2.47 -10.43
C ARG A 151 -27.68 2.20 -11.33
N GLY A 152 -26.80 3.19 -11.53
CA GLY A 152 -25.60 3.03 -12.35
C GLY A 152 -24.52 2.20 -11.66
N LYS A 153 -23.56 1.69 -12.44
CA LYS A 153 -22.33 1.11 -11.90
C LYS A 153 -21.32 2.24 -11.64
N ILE A 154 -20.76 2.29 -10.44
CA ILE A 154 -19.56 3.11 -10.20
C ILE A 154 -18.43 2.47 -11.01
N ALA A 155 -17.74 3.25 -11.83
CA ALA A 155 -16.61 2.77 -12.62
C ALA A 155 -15.52 2.22 -11.69
N LYS A 156 -14.79 1.18 -12.12
CA LYS A 156 -13.65 0.66 -11.36
C LYS A 156 -12.43 1.58 -11.52
N PRO A 157 -11.49 1.61 -10.55
CA PRO A 157 -10.25 2.39 -10.67
C PRO A 157 -9.49 2.12 -11.98
N GLU A 158 -9.38 0.85 -12.39
CA GLU A 158 -8.67 0.45 -13.60
C GLU A 158 -9.32 1.09 -14.84
N THR A 159 -10.65 1.03 -14.92
CA THR A 159 -11.43 1.62 -16.01
C THR A 159 -11.25 3.13 -16.10
N LEU A 160 -11.29 3.83 -14.96
CA LEU A 160 -11.10 5.29 -14.92
C LEU A 160 -9.68 5.72 -15.33
N LEU A 161 -8.68 4.91 -14.97
CA LEU A 161 -7.28 5.22 -15.22
C LEU A 161 -6.85 4.88 -16.65
N THR A 162 -7.48 3.90 -17.30
CA THR A 162 -7.19 3.52 -18.69
C THR A 162 -8.11 4.17 -19.73
N SER A 163 -9.30 4.63 -19.34
CA SER A 163 -10.22 5.29 -20.28
C SER A 163 -9.68 6.62 -20.81
N SER A 164 -9.83 6.83 -22.12
CA SER A 164 -9.77 8.16 -22.73
C SER A 164 -11.07 8.94 -22.44
N ALA A 165 -11.00 10.27 -22.51
CA ALA A 165 -11.97 11.20 -21.93
C ALA A 165 -13.44 11.06 -22.39
N THR A 166 -13.74 10.28 -23.43
CA THR A 166 -15.05 10.22 -24.09
C THR A 166 -15.91 9.01 -23.76
N SER A 167 -15.40 7.97 -23.07
CA SER A 167 -16.10 6.68 -22.94
C SER A 167 -16.62 6.33 -21.53
N THR A 168 -16.34 7.17 -20.51
CA THR A 168 -16.51 6.77 -19.11
C THR A 168 -17.83 7.20 -18.43
N GLY A 169 -18.82 7.64 -19.20
CA GLY A 169 -20.18 7.97 -18.74
C GLY A 169 -20.39 9.43 -18.29
N ALA A 170 -21.65 9.84 -18.10
CA ALA A 170 -22.06 11.24 -17.91
C ALA A 170 -21.47 11.96 -16.67
N LEU A 171 -20.98 11.21 -15.69
CA LEU A 171 -20.40 11.73 -14.45
C LEU A 171 -18.90 12.03 -14.55
N VAL A 172 -18.19 11.50 -15.57
CA VAL A 172 -16.81 11.86 -15.85
C VAL A 172 -16.81 12.99 -16.87
N LYS A 173 -16.27 14.15 -16.52
CA LYS A 173 -16.30 15.36 -17.35
C LYS A 173 -15.07 15.49 -18.24
N HIS A 174 -13.89 15.18 -17.70
CA HIS A 174 -12.64 15.26 -18.44
C HIS A 174 -11.59 14.32 -17.83
N VAL A 175 -10.75 13.73 -18.68
CA VAL A 175 -9.64 12.88 -18.25
C VAL A 175 -8.35 13.42 -18.86
N SER A 176 -7.45 13.88 -18.00
CA SER A 176 -6.10 14.33 -18.36
C SER A 176 -5.07 13.28 -17.96
N GLN A 177 -3.79 13.52 -18.30
CA GLN A 177 -2.70 12.62 -17.90
C GLN A 177 -2.61 12.44 -16.39
N GLN A 178 -2.80 13.50 -15.61
CA GLN A 178 -2.59 13.51 -14.15
C GLN A 178 -3.88 13.52 -13.34
N ARG A 179 -5.01 13.93 -13.93
CA ARG A 179 -6.25 14.20 -13.21
C ARG A 179 -7.48 13.65 -13.94
N ILE A 180 -8.46 13.23 -13.16
CA ILE A 180 -9.78 12.83 -13.62
C ILE A 180 -10.80 13.78 -13.01
N PHE A 181 -11.49 14.52 -13.86
CA PHE A 181 -12.49 15.51 -13.47
C PHE A 181 -13.87 14.88 -13.54
N VAL A 182 -14.59 14.92 -12.43
CA VAL A 182 -15.91 14.30 -12.27
C VAL A 182 -16.94 15.31 -11.80
N SER A 183 -18.21 15.05 -12.10
CA SER A 183 -19.33 15.85 -11.61
C SER A 183 -19.49 15.71 -10.10
N GLU A 184 -20.27 16.62 -9.51
CA GLU A 184 -20.64 16.58 -8.10
C GLU A 184 -21.38 15.29 -7.70
N GLN A 185 -22.20 14.75 -8.59
CA GLN A 185 -22.95 13.52 -8.33
C GLN A 185 -22.06 12.26 -8.30
N PHE A 186 -20.80 12.36 -8.75
CA PHE A 186 -19.87 11.24 -8.70
C PHE A 186 -19.55 10.87 -7.25
N LYS A 187 -19.77 9.60 -6.89
CA LYS A 187 -19.40 9.07 -5.59
C LYS A 187 -17.90 8.82 -5.53
N LEU A 188 -17.21 9.74 -4.87
CA LEU A 188 -15.76 9.72 -4.72
C LEU A 188 -15.29 8.46 -3.99
N TYR A 189 -14.22 7.87 -4.51
CA TYR A 189 -13.49 6.82 -3.86
C TYR A 189 -12.02 6.90 -4.28
N GLY A 190 -11.13 6.38 -3.45
CA GLY A 190 -9.69 6.45 -3.68
C GLY A 190 -8.96 6.56 -2.35
N VAL A 191 -7.72 7.04 -2.39
CA VAL A 191 -6.91 7.19 -1.19
C VAL A 191 -6.15 8.52 -1.18
N SER A 192 -5.88 9.03 0.02
CA SER A 192 -4.99 10.17 0.23
C SER A 192 -3.61 9.69 0.71
N GLN A 193 -2.57 10.49 0.44
CA GLN A 193 -1.21 10.22 0.96
C GLN A 193 -1.21 10.12 2.48
N HIS A 194 -1.94 11.03 3.13
CA HIS A 194 -2.16 11.04 4.56
C HIS A 194 -2.83 9.76 5.05
N GLY A 195 -3.93 9.33 4.43
CA GLY A 195 -4.63 8.10 4.83
C GLY A 195 -3.74 6.85 4.73
N ILE A 196 -2.91 6.76 3.69
CA ILE A 196 -1.92 5.68 3.55
C ILE A 196 -0.84 5.79 4.63
N GLY A 197 -0.35 7.01 4.88
CA GLY A 197 0.64 7.32 5.90
C GLY A 197 0.21 6.90 7.29
N THR A 198 -1.01 7.29 7.68
CA THR A 198 -1.64 6.88 8.95
C THR A 198 -1.78 5.37 9.03
N ALA A 199 -2.27 4.70 7.97
CA ALA A 199 -2.42 3.25 7.96
C ALA A 199 -1.09 2.50 8.14
N LEU A 200 0.03 3.04 7.67
CA LEU A 200 1.36 2.43 7.76
C LEU A 200 2.24 3.03 8.87
N SER A 201 1.77 4.00 9.66
CA SER A 201 2.62 4.76 10.58
C SER A 201 3.87 5.36 9.88
N ARG A 202 3.63 6.09 8.78
CA ARG A 202 4.63 6.74 7.93
C ARG A 202 4.21 8.15 7.55
N SER A 203 5.21 8.99 7.30
CA SER A 203 4.98 10.35 6.79
C SER A 203 4.51 10.35 5.33
N ASP A 204 3.70 11.34 4.97
CA ASP A 204 3.27 11.58 3.59
C ASP A 204 4.43 11.69 2.61
N ARG A 205 5.56 12.25 3.04
CA ARG A 205 6.80 12.32 2.24
C ARG A 205 7.31 10.92 1.89
N THR A 206 7.26 10.00 2.84
CA THR A 206 7.68 8.60 2.62
C THR A 206 6.77 7.91 1.63
N ILE A 207 5.44 8.08 1.77
CA ILE A 207 4.47 7.47 0.85
C ILE A 207 4.66 8.05 -0.56
N ARG A 208 4.70 9.38 -0.71
CA ARG A 208 4.96 10.08 -1.99
C ARG A 208 6.20 9.55 -2.68
N ARG A 209 7.30 9.38 -1.94
CA ARG A 209 8.56 8.86 -2.47
C ARG A 209 8.40 7.42 -2.98
N ARG A 210 7.75 6.53 -2.23
CA ARG A 210 7.59 5.11 -2.61
C ARG A 210 6.67 4.89 -3.81
N VAL A 211 5.72 5.79 -4.05
CA VAL A 211 4.85 5.77 -5.25
C VAL A 211 5.35 6.67 -6.38
N SER A 212 6.59 7.17 -6.30
CA SER A 212 7.17 8.02 -7.34
C SER A 212 7.77 7.18 -8.46
N ASN A 213 7.42 7.48 -9.71
CA ASN A 213 7.96 6.76 -10.87
C ASN A 213 9.49 6.89 -11.02
N PRO A 214 10.13 8.05 -10.72
CA PRO A 214 11.59 8.15 -10.75
C PRO A 214 12.29 7.15 -9.83
N LEU A 215 11.85 7.04 -8.56
CA LEU A 215 12.45 6.06 -7.64
C LEU A 215 12.22 4.63 -8.10
N ARG A 216 11.07 4.35 -8.71
CA ARG A 216 10.73 3.01 -9.17
C ARG A 216 11.59 2.58 -10.36
N GLN A 217 11.78 3.47 -11.33
CA GLN A 217 12.68 3.24 -12.46
C GLN A 217 14.10 2.95 -11.98
N LEU A 218 14.62 3.74 -11.02
CA LEU A 218 15.93 3.49 -10.40
C LEU A 218 16.04 2.12 -9.72
N ASN A 219 14.92 1.58 -9.23
CA ASN A 219 14.87 0.27 -8.58
C ASN A 219 14.48 -0.88 -9.52
N GLY A 220 14.29 -0.63 -10.83
CA GLY A 220 13.81 -1.63 -11.78
C GLY A 220 12.36 -2.08 -11.52
N LEU A 221 11.55 -1.26 -10.87
CA LEU A 221 10.13 -1.50 -10.63
C LEU A 221 9.27 -0.86 -11.73
N PRO A 222 8.14 -1.48 -12.13
CA PRO A 222 7.26 -0.92 -13.16
C PRO A 222 6.66 0.42 -12.70
N PRO A 223 6.47 1.40 -13.59
CA PRO A 223 5.84 2.67 -13.23
C PRO A 223 4.39 2.45 -12.75
N VAL A 224 3.93 3.34 -11.86
CA VAL A 224 2.57 3.30 -11.34
C VAL A 224 1.69 4.21 -12.18
N LEU A 225 0.58 3.66 -12.67
CA LEU A 225 -0.49 4.47 -13.23
C LEU A 225 -1.28 5.09 -12.08
N LYS A 226 -1.21 6.42 -11.96
CA LYS A 226 -1.91 7.18 -10.92
C LYS A 226 -2.51 8.45 -11.48
N ARG A 227 -3.70 8.80 -11.00
CA ARG A 227 -4.35 10.09 -11.28
C ARG A 227 -5.08 10.60 -10.05
N GLN A 228 -5.24 11.92 -9.97
CA GLN A 228 -6.00 12.58 -8.93
C GLN A 228 -7.45 12.79 -9.37
N LEU A 229 -8.41 12.32 -8.58
CA LEU A 229 -9.82 12.62 -8.78
C LEU A 229 -10.11 14.04 -8.30
N CYS A 230 -10.75 14.80 -9.18
CA CYS A 230 -11.13 16.18 -8.96
C CYS A 230 -12.64 16.31 -9.17
N GLN A 231 -13.37 16.77 -8.15
CA GLN A 231 -14.84 16.88 -8.22
C GLN A 231 -15.25 18.32 -8.46
N THR A 232 -16.24 18.53 -9.34
CA THR A 232 -16.91 19.82 -9.49
C THR A 232 -17.49 20.28 -8.14
N LYS A 233 -17.30 21.54 -7.80
CA LYS A 233 -17.98 22.20 -6.67
C LYS A 233 -19.00 23.20 -7.22
N PRO A 234 -20.26 23.14 -6.75
CA PRO A 234 -21.35 23.97 -7.28
C PRO A 234 -21.29 25.43 -6.81
N ASP A 235 -20.62 25.71 -5.69
CA ASP A 235 -20.87 26.93 -4.91
C ASP A 235 -20.04 28.15 -5.33
N TYR A 236 -20.71 29.30 -5.53
CA TYR A 236 -20.08 30.59 -5.88
C TYR A 236 -19.14 31.10 -4.78
N THR A 237 -19.43 30.79 -3.52
CA THR A 237 -18.54 30.99 -2.36
C THR A 237 -17.23 30.21 -2.49
N THR A 238 -17.27 28.99 -3.03
CA THR A 238 -16.06 28.20 -3.28
C THR A 238 -15.23 28.81 -4.42
N VAL A 239 -15.90 29.42 -5.40
CA VAL A 239 -15.25 30.18 -6.47
C VAL A 239 -14.59 31.45 -5.92
N TYR A 240 -15.25 32.15 -4.98
CA TYR A 240 -14.70 33.32 -4.31
C TYR A 240 -13.52 32.98 -3.39
N GLN A 241 -13.65 31.91 -2.60
CA GLN A 241 -12.55 31.33 -1.83
C GLN A 241 -11.39 30.93 -2.74
N TYR A 242 -11.65 30.30 -3.88
CA TYR A 242 -10.61 30.01 -4.87
C TYR A 242 -9.89 31.27 -5.34
N HIS A 243 -10.63 32.34 -5.65
CA HIS A 243 -10.03 33.61 -6.05
C HIS A 243 -9.16 34.22 -4.94
N GLN A 244 -9.63 34.21 -3.68
CA GLN A 244 -8.85 34.65 -2.51
C GLN A 244 -7.63 33.76 -2.24
N LEU A 245 -7.77 32.45 -2.44
CA LEU A 245 -6.73 31.44 -2.27
C LEU A 245 -5.67 31.55 -3.38
N CYS A 246 -6.05 31.90 -4.60
CA CYS A 246 -5.13 32.09 -5.72
C CYS A 246 -4.34 33.40 -5.65
N SER A 247 -4.86 34.45 -4.99
CA SER A 247 -4.08 35.64 -4.68
C SER A 247 -2.97 35.38 -3.66
N ASP A 248 -3.08 34.30 -2.88
CA ASP A 248 -2.14 33.96 -1.83
C ASP A 248 -1.34 32.69 -2.19
N SER A 249 -0.23 32.88 -2.94
CA SER A 249 0.61 31.81 -3.51
C SER A 249 1.22 30.85 -2.48
N ARG A 250 1.13 31.19 -1.18
CA ARG A 250 1.63 30.39 -0.06
C ARG A 250 0.59 29.40 0.50
N ASN A 251 -0.69 29.54 0.16
CA ASN A 251 -1.72 28.67 0.71
C ASN A 251 -1.71 27.28 0.03
N GLU A 252 -1.49 26.20 0.78
CA GLU A 252 -1.53 24.84 0.22
C GLU A 252 -2.92 24.41 -0.24
N GLU A 253 -3.96 25.04 0.28
CA GLU A 253 -5.35 24.74 -0.08
C GLU A 253 -5.70 25.27 -1.47
N SER A 254 -5.12 26.40 -1.89
CA SER A 254 -5.29 26.96 -3.23
C SER A 254 -4.83 26.01 -4.34
N LYS A 255 -3.75 25.26 -4.07
CA LYS A 255 -3.17 24.26 -4.99
C LYS A 255 -4.08 23.06 -5.26
N ARG A 256 -5.18 22.92 -4.51
CA ARG A 256 -6.15 21.82 -4.67
C ARG A 256 -7.29 22.16 -5.63
N TYR A 257 -7.40 23.39 -6.09
CA TYR A 257 -8.50 23.82 -6.94
C TYR A 257 -8.04 24.07 -8.38
N PHE A 258 -8.90 23.77 -9.35
CA PHE A 258 -8.59 23.83 -10.79
C PHE A 258 -9.75 24.41 -11.59
N ARG A 259 -9.41 25.14 -12.67
CA ARG A 259 -10.34 25.48 -13.76
C ARG A 259 -9.88 24.83 -15.06
N LEU A 260 -10.83 24.42 -15.88
CA LEU A 260 -10.55 23.95 -17.24
C LEU A 260 -10.47 25.17 -18.17
N SER A 261 -9.33 25.33 -18.86
CA SER A 261 -8.99 26.53 -19.65
C SER A 261 -9.93 26.86 -20.82
N GLN A 262 -10.91 26.02 -21.15
CA GLN A 262 -11.65 26.09 -22.41
C GLN A 262 -13.08 26.67 -22.33
N ALA A 263 -13.59 27.05 -21.16
CA ALA A 263 -14.96 27.54 -21.03
C ALA A 263 -15.02 29.08 -20.95
N LYS A 264 -15.61 29.72 -21.97
CA LYS A 264 -15.65 31.19 -22.12
C LYS A 264 -16.53 31.91 -21.09
N HIS A 265 -17.52 31.26 -20.46
CA HIS A 265 -18.30 31.83 -19.35
C HIS A 265 -18.77 30.71 -18.40
N HIS A 266 -18.81 30.96 -17.08
CA HIS A 266 -19.19 30.01 -16.01
C HIS A 266 -18.41 28.68 -15.98
N THR A 267 -17.08 28.74 -15.89
CA THR A 267 -16.27 27.52 -15.77
C THR A 267 -16.48 26.85 -14.39
N PRO A 268 -16.87 25.57 -14.33
CA PRO A 268 -16.93 24.84 -13.07
C PRO A 268 -15.54 24.81 -12.40
N VAL A 269 -15.51 25.08 -11.10
CA VAL A 269 -14.31 24.90 -10.28
C VAL A 269 -14.26 23.46 -9.79
N PHE A 270 -13.09 22.83 -9.89
CA PHE A 270 -12.87 21.48 -9.43
C PHE A 270 -11.94 21.47 -8.22
N LYS A 271 -12.25 20.67 -7.21
CA LYS A 271 -11.38 20.41 -6.05
C LYS A 271 -10.76 19.03 -6.17
N ALA A 272 -9.46 18.90 -5.94
CA ALA A 272 -8.77 17.63 -5.78
C ALA A 272 -9.16 16.96 -4.47
N GLU A 273 -9.62 15.72 -4.56
CA GLU A 273 -10.20 15.00 -3.41
C GLU A 273 -9.33 13.81 -3.01
N CYS A 274 -9.09 12.89 -3.95
CA CYS A 274 -8.36 11.65 -3.68
C CYS A 274 -7.51 11.23 -4.88
N ASN A 275 -6.67 10.22 -4.66
CA ASN A 275 -5.84 9.63 -5.70
C ASN A 275 -6.33 8.22 -6.02
N LEU A 276 -6.23 7.86 -7.29
CA LEU A 276 -6.41 6.50 -7.78
C LEU A 276 -5.08 5.92 -8.23
N TYR A 277 -4.89 4.63 -7.99
CA TYR A 277 -3.70 3.87 -8.38
C TYR A 277 -4.06 2.51 -8.96
N VAL A 278 -3.16 1.97 -9.79
CA VAL A 278 -3.20 0.57 -10.26
C VAL A 278 -1.83 -0.07 -10.05
N PHE A 279 -1.80 -1.19 -9.31
CA PHE A 279 -0.59 -1.95 -9.00
C PHE A 279 -0.65 -3.43 -9.42
N GLY A 280 -1.86 -3.99 -9.55
CA GLY A 280 -2.07 -5.37 -10.03
C GLY A 280 -1.78 -6.45 -8.99
N HIS A 281 -1.83 -6.13 -7.69
CA HIS A 281 -1.53 -7.12 -6.64
C HIS A 281 -2.74 -8.02 -6.34
N HIS A 282 -2.48 -9.31 -6.16
CA HIS A 282 -3.52 -10.25 -5.72
C HIS A 282 -3.67 -10.20 -4.19
N LEU A 283 -4.54 -9.31 -3.70
CA LEU A 283 -4.87 -9.21 -2.28
C LEU A 283 -5.54 -10.49 -1.77
N LEU A 284 -5.05 -11.00 -0.64
CA LEU A 284 -5.63 -12.16 0.04
C LEU A 284 -6.71 -11.71 1.04
N SER A 285 -7.81 -12.46 1.09
CA SER A 285 -8.92 -12.19 2.02
C SER A 285 -8.47 -12.31 3.48
N CYS A 286 -8.67 -11.25 4.26
CA CYS A 286 -8.32 -11.20 5.68
C CYS A 286 -9.47 -11.66 6.61
N LYS A 287 -10.60 -12.15 6.07
CA LYS A 287 -11.81 -12.48 6.88
C LYS A 287 -11.51 -13.48 8.00
N ALA A 288 -10.79 -14.56 7.70
CA ALA A 288 -10.40 -15.56 8.72
C ALA A 288 -9.40 -14.99 9.75
N GLN A 289 -8.61 -13.99 9.36
CA GLN A 289 -7.54 -13.43 10.21
C GLN A 289 -8.10 -12.47 11.28
N LYS A 290 -9.16 -11.72 10.97
CA LYS A 290 -9.80 -10.79 11.92
C LYS A 290 -10.42 -11.51 13.13
N HIS A 291 -11.10 -12.64 12.89
CA HIS A 291 -11.66 -13.46 13.98
C HIS A 291 -10.58 -14.04 14.90
N PHE A 292 -9.42 -14.39 14.32
CA PHE A 292 -8.30 -14.91 15.09
C PHE A 292 -7.73 -13.87 16.07
N PHE A 293 -7.52 -12.62 15.64
CA PHE A 293 -7.03 -11.56 16.53
C PHE A 293 -8.01 -11.17 17.61
N ASN A 294 -9.30 -11.02 17.26
CA ASN A 294 -10.33 -10.68 18.23
C ASN A 294 -10.42 -11.72 19.36
N ARG A 295 -10.27 -13.01 19.02
CA ARG A 295 -10.25 -14.11 20.00
C ARG A 295 -9.00 -14.09 20.89
N GLN A 296 -7.86 -13.60 20.40
CA GLN A 296 -6.62 -13.53 21.18
C GLN A 296 -6.60 -12.31 22.11
N GLN A 297 -7.12 -11.15 21.67
CA GLN A 297 -7.25 -9.97 22.54
C GLN A 297 -8.18 -10.24 23.73
N SER A 298 -9.26 -11.00 23.52
CA SER A 298 -10.14 -11.42 24.62
C SER A 298 -9.46 -12.40 25.59
N LEU A 299 -8.49 -13.19 25.14
CA LEU A 299 -7.74 -14.14 25.98
C LEU A 299 -6.62 -13.47 26.79
N SER A 300 -6.05 -12.37 26.29
CA SER A 300 -5.03 -11.59 27.03
C SER A 300 -5.60 -10.64 28.10
N GLN A 301 -6.93 -10.51 28.16
CA GLN A 301 -7.65 -9.67 29.14
C GLN A 301 -8.26 -10.50 30.28
N GLN A 302 -8.07 -11.82 30.27
CA GLN A 302 -8.45 -12.77 31.33
C GLN A 302 -7.19 -13.21 32.08
#